data_AF-A0AAE4ECV4-F1
#
_entry.id   AF-A0AAE4ECV4-F1
#
_cell.length_a   1.000
_cell.length_b   1.000
_cell.length_c   1.000
_cell.angle_alpha   90.00
_cell.angle_beta   90.00
_cell.angle_gamma   90.00
#
_symmetry.space_group_name_H-M   'P 1'
#
loop_
_entity.id
_entity.type
_entity.pdbx_description
1 polymer ?
#
loop_
_entity_poly.entity_id
_entity_poly.type
_entity_poly.pdbx_seq_one_letter_code
_entity_poly.pdbx_strand_id
1 'polypeptide(L)'
;MQTFLQQLPALIGVVIGALASFAATSAAERGRWRRAQSVRWDERRLTAYADYAFALKRVIALSVRIAAHRGIHPDIDSLPPEEGLPALAAAEEERTVKWETVLLLGTGSTVLAARAWHESAFRLQRIATGAEADLPWAEAIEAVSKARRRFYEAAKADIGIAVGDLPESYEWQIGRLVGPDPAPPGPNA
;
A
#
# COMPACT_ATOMS: atom_id res chain seq x y z
N MET A 1 -32.51 -13.72 -64.80
CA MET A 1 -31.19 -14.26 -64.34
C MET A 1 -30.03 -13.27 -64.53
N GLN A 2 -30.00 -12.42 -65.57
CA GLN A 2 -28.94 -11.40 -65.76
C GLN A 2 -28.91 -10.30 -64.66
N THR A 3 -30.05 -9.89 -64.12
CA THR A 3 -30.16 -8.84 -63.08
C THR A 3 -29.49 -9.23 -61.76
N PHE A 4 -29.53 -10.51 -61.38
CA PHE A 4 -28.87 -11.00 -60.17
C PHE A 4 -27.34 -11.00 -60.31
N LEU A 5 -26.84 -11.41 -61.47
CA LEU A 5 -25.40 -11.39 -61.78
C LEU A 5 -24.84 -9.96 -61.83
N GLN A 6 -25.65 -8.97 -62.24
CA GLN A 6 -25.28 -7.56 -62.21
C GLN A 6 -25.25 -6.96 -60.79
N GLN A 7 -26.00 -7.53 -59.84
CA GLN A 7 -26.07 -7.06 -58.44
C GLN A 7 -25.03 -7.71 -57.52
N LEU A 8 -24.41 -8.81 -57.95
CA LEU A 8 -23.37 -9.51 -57.18
C LEU A 8 -22.23 -8.59 -56.69
N PRO A 9 -21.64 -7.71 -57.52
CA PRO A 9 -20.58 -6.82 -57.06
C PRO A 9 -21.03 -5.89 -55.93
N ALA A 10 -22.27 -5.38 -56.01
CA ALA A 10 -22.83 -4.51 -54.98
C ALA A 10 -23.09 -5.28 -53.68
N LEU A 11 -23.65 -6.49 -53.76
CA LEU A 11 -23.86 -7.36 -52.59
C LEU A 11 -22.54 -7.74 -51.92
N ILE A 12 -21.51 -8.08 -52.69
CA ILE A 12 -20.17 -8.36 -52.17
C ILE A 12 -19.62 -7.12 -51.45
N GLY A 13 -19.76 -5.93 -52.04
CA GLY A 13 -19.35 -4.67 -51.41
C GLY A 13 -20.04 -4.41 -50.07
N VAL A 14 -21.35 -4.65 -49.98
CA VAL A 14 -22.12 -4.51 -48.72
C VAL A 14 -21.66 -5.51 -47.66
N VAL A 15 -21.43 -6.78 -48.04
CA VAL A 15 -20.96 -7.81 -47.10
C VAL A 15 -19.57 -7.46 -46.57
N ILE A 16 -18.66 -7.05 -47.45
CA ILE A 16 -17.30 -6.62 -47.05
C ILE A 16 -17.38 -5.40 -46.13
N GLY A 17 -18.20 -4.40 -46.49
CA GLY A 17 -18.42 -3.21 -45.68
C GLY A 17 -18.96 -3.54 -44.29
N ALA A 18 -19.98 -4.41 -44.22
CA ALA A 18 -20.57 -4.85 -42.95
C ALA A 18 -19.56 -5.60 -42.07
N LEU A 19 -18.74 -6.48 -42.65
CA LEU A 19 -17.70 -7.21 -41.91
C LEU A 19 -16.59 -6.27 -41.40
N ALA A 20 -16.16 -5.31 -42.23
CA ALA A 20 -15.17 -4.31 -41.82
C ALA A 20 -15.71 -3.42 -40.70
N SER A 21 -16.95 -2.93 -40.82
CA SER A 21 -17.62 -2.13 -39.78
C SER A 21 -17.79 -2.93 -38.48
N PHE A 22 -18.21 -4.19 -38.55
CA PHE A 22 -18.35 -5.06 -37.39
C PHE A 22 -17.01 -5.29 -36.68
N ALA A 23 -15.95 -5.59 -37.43
CA ALA A 23 -14.62 -5.81 -36.89
C ALA A 23 -14.07 -4.53 -36.21
N ALA A 24 -14.20 -3.37 -36.85
CA ALA A 24 -13.77 -2.08 -36.32
C ALA A 24 -14.53 -1.74 -35.02
N THR A 25 -15.84 -1.92 -35.00
CA THR A 25 -16.69 -1.65 -33.84
C THR A 25 -16.33 -2.59 -32.68
N SER A 26 -16.17 -3.88 -32.97
CA SER A 26 -15.79 -4.89 -31.97
C SER A 26 -14.39 -4.64 -31.39
N ALA A 27 -13.45 -4.12 -32.17
CA ALA A 27 -12.12 -3.76 -31.69
C ALA A 27 -12.16 -2.52 -30.79
N ALA A 28 -12.95 -1.51 -31.18
CA ALA A 28 -13.15 -0.29 -30.38
C ALA A 28 -13.84 -0.60 -29.04
N GLU A 29 -14.87 -1.46 -29.04
CA GLU A 29 -15.55 -1.90 -27.82
C GLU A 29 -14.64 -2.70 -26.90
N ARG A 30 -13.86 -3.65 -27.43
CA ARG A 30 -12.83 -4.35 -26.65
C ARG A 30 -11.78 -3.41 -26.07
N GLY A 31 -11.42 -2.34 -26.78
CA GLY A 31 -10.52 -1.31 -26.28
C GLY A 31 -11.13 -0.45 -25.16
N ARG A 32 -12.41 -0.06 -25.30
CA ARG A 32 -13.16 0.65 -24.26
C ARG A 32 -13.36 -0.21 -23.01
N TRP A 33 -13.74 -1.48 -23.19
CA TRP A 33 -13.92 -2.44 -22.11
C TRP A 33 -12.63 -2.66 -21.31
N ARG A 34 -11.50 -2.87 -21.99
CA ARG A 34 -10.20 -3.05 -21.32
C ARG A 34 -9.78 -1.82 -20.51
N ARG A 35 -9.98 -0.61 -21.03
CA ARG A 35 -9.70 0.65 -20.31
C ARG A 35 -10.61 0.86 -19.10
N ALA A 36 -11.92 0.58 -19.25
CA ALA A 36 -12.85 0.68 -18.13
C ALA A 36 -12.53 -0.35 -17.03
N GLN A 37 -12.14 -1.58 -17.42
CA GLN A 37 -11.70 -2.60 -16.47
C GLN A 37 -10.40 -2.20 -15.77
N SER A 38 -9.41 -1.65 -16.50
CA SER A 38 -8.14 -1.24 -15.88
C SER A 38 -8.37 -0.17 -14.81
N VAL A 39 -9.15 0.87 -15.10
CA VAL A 39 -9.47 1.93 -14.12
C VAL A 39 -10.13 1.34 -12.86
N ARG A 40 -11.10 0.43 -13.03
CA ARG A 40 -11.77 -0.21 -11.89
C ARG A 40 -10.83 -1.07 -11.05
N TRP A 41 -9.88 -1.75 -11.68
CA TRP A 41 -8.87 -2.53 -10.96
C TRP A 41 -7.86 -1.62 -10.27
N ASP A 42 -7.50 -0.49 -10.85
CA ASP A 42 -6.62 0.52 -10.25
C ASP A 42 -7.26 1.13 -9.00
N GLU A 43 -8.53 1.52 -9.07
CA GLU A 43 -9.29 2.02 -7.92
C GLU A 43 -9.35 1.00 -6.78
N ARG A 44 -9.65 -0.27 -7.09
CA ARG A 44 -9.69 -1.35 -6.09
C ARG A 44 -8.33 -1.60 -5.45
N ARG A 45 -7.24 -1.55 -6.24
CA ARG A 45 -5.87 -1.68 -5.74
C ARG A 45 -5.52 -0.51 -4.82
N LEU A 46 -5.83 0.72 -5.22
CA LEU A 46 -5.63 1.90 -4.39
C LEU A 46 -6.36 1.78 -3.05
N THR A 47 -7.64 1.39 -3.05
CA THR A 47 -8.40 1.15 -1.81
C THR A 47 -7.75 0.07 -0.95
N ALA A 48 -7.38 -1.07 -1.53
CA ALA A 48 -6.73 -2.15 -0.80
C ALA A 48 -5.41 -1.71 -0.13
N TYR A 49 -4.58 -0.95 -0.86
CA TYR A 49 -3.32 -0.43 -0.34
C TYR A 49 -3.52 0.61 0.74
N ALA A 50 -4.49 1.50 0.59
CA ALA A 50 -4.82 2.51 1.59
C ALA A 50 -5.35 1.88 2.89
N ASP A 51 -6.29 0.94 2.78
CA ASP A 51 -6.86 0.23 3.92
C ASP A 51 -5.80 -0.56 4.69
N TYR A 52 -4.94 -1.30 3.97
CA TYR A 52 -3.84 -2.03 4.58
C TYR A 52 -2.83 -1.10 5.27
N ALA A 53 -2.47 0.01 4.63
CA ALA A 53 -1.57 1.01 5.21
C ALA A 53 -2.16 1.63 6.48
N PHE A 54 -3.47 1.89 6.51
CA PHE A 54 -4.16 2.41 7.67
C PHE A 54 -4.14 1.40 8.83
N ALA A 55 -4.50 0.14 8.57
CA ALA A 55 -4.49 -0.91 9.58
C ALA A 55 -3.07 -1.14 10.17
N LEU A 56 -2.04 -1.16 9.33
CA LEU A 56 -0.66 -1.33 9.80
C LEU A 56 -0.15 -0.11 10.59
N LYS A 57 -0.54 1.11 10.21
CA LYS A 57 -0.25 2.32 11.01
C LYS A 57 -0.90 2.27 12.38
N ARG A 58 -2.11 1.70 12.49
CA ARG A 58 -2.80 1.52 13.77
C ARG A 58 -2.02 0.58 14.70
N VAL A 59 -1.51 -0.54 14.17
CA VAL A 59 -0.61 -1.46 14.90
C VAL A 59 0.64 -0.72 15.40
N ILE A 60 1.30 0.04 14.52
CA ILE A 60 2.52 0.80 14.86
C ILE A 60 2.22 1.83 15.95
N ALA A 61 1.14 2.60 15.82
CA ALA A 61 0.74 3.62 16.78
C ALA A 61 0.46 3.03 18.18
N LEU A 62 -0.24 1.89 18.25
CA LEU A 62 -0.48 1.20 19.51
C LEU A 62 0.83 0.67 20.12
N SER A 63 1.74 0.14 19.29
CA SER A 63 3.05 -0.32 19.73
C SER A 63 3.89 0.81 20.35
N VAL A 64 3.91 1.99 19.72
CA VAL A 64 4.59 3.18 20.27
C VAL A 64 4.03 3.55 21.64
N ARG A 65 2.70 3.61 21.79
CA ARG A 65 2.06 4.00 23.05
C ARG A 65 2.31 3.00 24.18
N ILE A 66 2.36 1.71 23.87
CA ILE A 66 2.76 0.66 24.82
C ILE A 66 4.24 0.80 25.21
N ALA A 67 5.12 1.05 24.23
CA ALA A 67 6.53 1.30 24.48
C ALA A 67 6.75 2.54 25.37
N ALA A 68 5.94 3.59 25.18
CA ALA A 68 5.98 4.79 26.01
C ALA A 68 5.60 4.52 27.46
N HIS A 69 4.60 3.69 27.72
CA HIS A 69 4.25 3.27 29.09
C HIS A 69 5.41 2.56 29.79
N ARG A 70 6.27 1.88 29.04
CA ARG A 70 7.48 1.21 29.55
C ARG A 70 8.70 2.12 29.67
N GLY A 71 8.58 3.40 29.30
CA GLY A 71 9.70 4.34 29.31
C GLY A 71 10.72 4.11 28.19
N ILE A 72 10.39 3.35 27.15
CA ILE A 72 11.27 3.10 25.99
C ILE A 72 11.28 4.31 25.05
N HIS A 73 10.18 5.07 25.01
CA HIS A 73 10.02 6.26 24.16
C HIS A 73 9.23 7.36 24.89
N PRO A 74 9.62 8.64 24.79
CA PRO A 74 8.83 9.74 25.32
C PRO A 74 7.62 10.02 24.41
N ASP A 75 6.47 9.42 24.73
CA ASP A 75 5.17 9.78 24.15
C ASP A 75 4.23 10.29 25.25
N ILE A 76 3.45 11.32 24.92
CA ILE A 76 2.48 11.97 25.82
C ILE A 76 1.27 11.05 26.03
N ASP A 77 0.95 10.21 25.04
CA ASP A 77 -0.24 9.34 25.04
C ASP A 77 0.09 7.89 25.39
N SER A 78 0.89 7.65 26.43
CA SER A 78 1.26 6.31 26.90
C SER A 78 0.02 5.44 27.16
N LEU A 79 0.09 4.14 26.83
CA LEU A 79 -1.02 3.20 26.98
C LEU A 79 -0.57 2.00 27.80
N PRO A 80 -1.22 1.71 28.94
CA PRO A 80 -0.79 0.61 29.79
C PRO A 80 -1.14 -0.75 29.17
N PRO A 81 -0.39 -1.83 29.49
CA PRO A 81 -0.52 -3.12 28.80
C PRO A 81 -1.91 -3.73 28.87
N GLU A 82 -2.65 -3.55 29.96
CA GLU A 82 -4.01 -4.06 30.15
C GLU A 82 -5.01 -3.53 29.12
N GLU A 83 -4.84 -2.30 28.65
CA GLU A 83 -5.65 -1.69 27.60
C GLU A 83 -4.99 -1.85 26.22
N GLY A 84 -3.66 -1.75 26.19
CA GLY A 84 -2.88 -1.75 24.96
C GLY A 84 -2.82 -3.10 24.27
N LEU A 85 -2.63 -4.20 25.00
CA LEU A 85 -2.49 -5.53 24.40
C LEU A 85 -3.79 -6.00 23.71
N PRO A 86 -4.99 -5.86 24.32
CA PRO A 86 -6.24 -6.18 23.62
C PRO A 86 -6.47 -5.30 22.37
N ALA A 87 -6.20 -3.99 22.47
CA ALA A 87 -6.35 -3.07 21.35
C ALA A 87 -5.38 -3.40 20.20
N LEU A 88 -4.15 -3.79 20.54
CA LEU A 88 -3.13 -4.22 19.58
C LEU A 88 -3.54 -5.52 18.88
N ALA A 89 -4.05 -6.50 19.63
CA ALA A 89 -4.55 -7.75 19.05
C ALA A 89 -5.70 -7.51 18.05
N ALA A 90 -6.65 -6.63 18.38
CA ALA A 90 -7.73 -6.26 17.47
C ALA A 90 -7.21 -5.54 16.20
N ALA A 91 -6.22 -4.66 16.33
CA ALA A 91 -5.59 -4.00 15.18
C ALA A 91 -4.80 -4.97 14.29
N GLU A 92 -4.15 -5.98 14.89
CA GLU A 92 -3.45 -7.05 14.17
C GLU A 92 -4.41 -7.95 13.38
N GLU A 93 -5.59 -8.24 13.93
CA GLU A 93 -6.67 -8.95 13.24
C GLU A 93 -7.18 -8.15 12.04
N GLU A 94 -7.51 -6.87 12.23
CA GLU A 94 -7.92 -5.97 11.15
C GLU A 94 -6.86 -5.92 10.03
N ARG A 95 -5.58 -5.76 10.40
CA ARG A 95 -4.45 -5.76 9.46
C ARG A 95 -4.35 -7.07 8.69
N THR A 96 -4.62 -8.20 9.33
CA THR A 96 -4.65 -9.52 8.67
C THR A 96 -5.77 -9.62 7.66
N VAL A 97 -6.97 -9.13 7.98
CA VAL A 97 -8.09 -9.07 7.02
C VAL A 97 -7.74 -8.18 5.81
N LYS A 98 -7.13 -7.02 6.04
CA LYS A 98 -6.72 -6.13 4.94
C LYS A 98 -5.58 -6.70 4.10
N TRP A 99 -4.69 -7.49 4.72
CA TRP A 99 -3.59 -8.16 4.04
C TRP A 99 -4.07 -9.12 2.94
N GLU A 100 -5.13 -9.88 3.19
CA GLU A 100 -5.72 -10.79 2.18
C GLU A 100 -6.10 -10.06 0.88
N THR A 101 -6.60 -8.82 1.00
CA THR A 101 -6.98 -8.03 -0.18
C THR A 101 -5.76 -7.56 -0.97
N VAL A 102 -4.65 -7.25 -0.28
CA VAL A 102 -3.37 -6.92 -0.92
C VAL A 102 -2.78 -8.13 -1.65
N LEU A 103 -2.89 -9.33 -1.08
CA LEU A 103 -2.47 -10.57 -1.75
C LEU A 103 -3.26 -10.84 -3.04
N LEU A 104 -4.57 -10.57 -3.03
CA LEU A 104 -5.44 -10.83 -4.17
C LEU A 104 -5.26 -9.83 -5.31
N LEU A 105 -5.02 -8.55 -4.99
CA LEU A 105 -5.03 -7.47 -5.96
C LEU A 105 -3.66 -6.94 -6.32
N GLY A 106 -2.66 -7.15 -5.47
CA GLY A 106 -1.36 -6.52 -5.64
C GLY A 106 -0.41 -7.26 -6.56
N THR A 107 0.47 -6.50 -7.22
CA THR A 107 1.62 -7.10 -7.91
C THR A 107 2.63 -7.66 -6.93
N GLY A 108 3.44 -8.61 -7.41
CA GLY A 108 4.46 -9.27 -6.57
C GLY A 108 5.40 -8.28 -5.88
N SER A 109 5.81 -7.20 -6.55
CA SER A 109 6.65 -6.14 -5.95
C SER A 109 5.95 -5.43 -4.80
N THR A 110 4.68 -5.07 -4.95
CA THR A 110 3.90 -4.39 -3.91
C THR A 110 3.63 -5.32 -2.73
N VAL A 111 3.30 -6.59 -3.00
CA VAL A 111 3.12 -7.63 -1.97
C VAL A 111 4.40 -7.83 -1.17
N LEU A 112 5.56 -7.92 -1.83
CA LEU A 112 6.85 -8.06 -1.13
C LEU A 112 7.19 -6.83 -0.28
N ALA A 113 6.96 -5.62 -0.80
CA ALA A 113 7.19 -4.39 -0.04
C ALA A 113 6.25 -4.26 1.16
N ALA A 114 4.98 -4.63 1.00
CA ALA A 114 3.97 -4.65 2.05
C ALA A 114 4.31 -5.66 3.16
N ARG A 115 4.81 -6.84 2.78
CA ARG A 115 5.30 -7.86 3.72
C ARG A 115 6.52 -7.36 4.49
N ALA A 116 7.49 -6.74 3.83
CA ALA A 116 8.65 -6.16 4.51
C ALA A 116 8.25 -5.09 5.53
N TRP A 117 7.24 -4.26 5.21
CA TRP A 117 6.70 -3.30 6.16
C TRP A 117 6.02 -3.97 7.36
N HIS A 118 5.21 -5.00 7.14
CA HIS A 118 4.64 -5.82 8.21
C HIS A 118 5.74 -6.42 9.11
N GLU A 119 6.76 -7.05 8.54
CA GLU A 119 7.83 -7.72 9.29
C GLU A 119 8.63 -6.73 10.15
N SER A 120 8.81 -5.49 9.67
CA SER A 120 9.42 -4.42 10.49
C SER A 120 8.50 -3.96 11.62
N ALA A 121 7.19 -3.82 11.36
CA ALA A 121 6.21 -3.44 12.38
C ALA A 121 6.05 -4.51 13.47
N PHE A 122 6.09 -5.79 13.09
CA PHE A 122 6.06 -6.91 14.03
C PHE A 122 7.26 -6.90 14.98
N ARG A 123 8.47 -6.63 14.45
CA ARG A 123 9.67 -6.45 15.29
C ARG A 123 9.53 -5.29 16.26
N LEU A 124 9.04 -4.13 15.79
CA LEU A 124 8.75 -2.98 16.65
C LEU A 124 7.76 -3.35 17.76
N GLN A 125 6.70 -4.09 17.45
CA GLN A 125 5.73 -4.60 18.42
C GLN A 125 6.37 -5.53 19.47
N ARG A 126 7.26 -6.46 19.07
CA ARG A 126 7.94 -7.33 20.03
C ARG A 126 8.82 -6.55 20.99
N ILE A 127 9.51 -5.51 20.51
CA ILE A 127 10.27 -4.57 21.36
C ILE A 127 9.33 -3.81 22.31
N ALA A 128 8.24 -3.23 21.78
CA ALA A 128 7.26 -2.49 22.56
C ALA A 128 6.63 -3.32 23.69
N THR A 129 6.32 -4.58 23.40
CA THR A 129 5.74 -5.53 24.38
C THR A 129 6.80 -6.20 25.25
N GLY A 130 8.09 -5.97 24.99
CA GLY A 130 9.24 -6.56 25.69
C GLY A 130 9.41 -8.05 25.48
N ALA A 131 8.83 -8.60 24.42
CA ALA A 131 9.05 -9.97 23.99
C ALA A 131 10.42 -10.15 23.30
N GLU A 132 11.07 -9.06 22.89
CA GLU A 132 12.37 -9.06 22.21
C GLU A 132 13.13 -7.76 22.53
N ALA A 133 14.46 -7.79 22.51
CA ALA A 133 15.32 -6.61 22.69
C ALA A 133 16.48 -6.56 21.68
N ASP A 134 16.32 -7.25 20.54
CA ASP A 134 17.37 -7.55 19.58
C ASP A 134 17.82 -6.33 18.75
N LEU A 135 17.08 -5.22 18.83
CA LEU A 135 17.37 -4.00 18.10
C LEU A 135 17.03 -2.76 18.95
N PRO A 136 17.85 -1.69 18.95
CA PRO A 136 17.49 -0.43 19.56
C PRO A 136 16.19 0.15 19.00
N TRP A 137 15.38 0.79 19.85
CA TRP A 137 14.08 1.34 19.45
C TRP A 137 14.15 2.29 18.26
N ALA A 138 15.14 3.20 18.25
CA ALA A 138 15.35 4.15 17.16
C ALA A 138 15.60 3.45 15.81
N GLU A 139 16.42 2.39 15.81
CA GLU A 139 16.69 1.59 14.61
C GLU A 139 15.45 0.82 14.15
N ALA A 140 14.63 0.32 15.07
CA ALA A 140 13.35 -0.32 14.75
C ALA A 140 12.38 0.66 14.07
N ILE A 141 12.28 1.89 14.58
CA ILE A 141 11.46 2.96 13.99
C ILE A 141 11.98 3.33 12.60
N GLU A 142 13.30 3.47 12.43
CA GLU A 142 13.89 3.75 11.11
C GLU A 142 13.58 2.63 10.11
N ALA A 143 13.72 1.37 10.51
CA ALA A 143 13.42 0.21 9.68
C ALA A 143 11.94 0.20 9.21
N VAL A 144 11.00 0.46 10.13
CA VAL A 144 9.57 0.61 9.80
C VAL A 144 9.33 1.75 8.82
N SER A 145 10.00 2.88 9.01
CA SER A 145 9.88 4.07 8.16
C SER A 145 10.38 3.82 6.75
N LYS A 146 11.52 3.16 6.62
CA LYS A 146 12.11 2.78 5.33
C LYS A 146 11.25 1.76 4.60
N ALA A 147 10.73 0.76 5.31
CA ALA A 147 9.84 -0.24 4.72
C ALA A 147 8.50 0.37 4.28
N ARG A 148 7.94 1.30 5.07
CA ARG A 148 6.76 2.10 4.67
C ARG A 148 7.01 2.84 3.37
N ARG A 149 8.11 3.60 3.24
CA ARG A 149 8.42 4.33 2.00
C ARG A 149 8.45 3.41 0.78
N ARG A 150 9.14 2.28 0.89
CA ARG A 150 9.22 1.27 -0.17
C ARG A 150 7.84 0.71 -0.56
N PHE A 151 6.96 0.47 0.42
CA PHE A 151 5.59 0.05 0.14
C PHE A 151 4.82 1.11 -0.66
N TYR A 152 4.90 2.39 -0.27
CA TYR A 152 4.24 3.48 -0.97
C TYR A 152 4.79 3.69 -2.39
N GLU A 153 6.10 3.56 -2.59
CA GLU A 153 6.74 3.59 -3.91
C GLU A 153 6.23 2.46 -4.80
N ALA A 154 6.22 1.22 -4.29
CA ALA A 154 5.71 0.06 -5.01
C ALA A 154 4.22 0.20 -5.35
N ALA A 155 3.40 0.64 -4.38
CA ALA A 155 1.98 0.87 -4.57
C ALA A 155 1.68 1.94 -5.63
N LYS A 156 2.43 3.06 -5.63
CA LYS A 156 2.31 4.11 -6.66
C LYS A 156 2.68 3.58 -8.04
N ALA A 157 3.80 2.88 -8.15
CA ALA A 157 4.24 2.28 -9.41
C ALA A 157 3.20 1.28 -9.94
N ASP A 158 2.56 0.51 -9.05
CA ASP A 158 1.59 -0.51 -9.41
C ASP A 158 0.28 0.04 -10.03
N ILE A 159 -0.13 1.25 -9.61
CA ILE A 159 -1.28 1.96 -10.17
C ILE A 159 -0.89 3.02 -11.22
N GLY A 160 0.37 3.00 -11.69
CA GLY A 160 0.84 3.87 -12.78
C GLY A 160 1.11 5.32 -12.40
N ILE A 161 1.26 5.64 -11.10
CA ILE A 161 1.65 6.97 -10.63
C ILE A 161 3.17 7.10 -10.64
N ALA A 162 3.70 8.16 -11.27
CA ALA A 162 5.13 8.43 -11.32
C ALA A 162 5.75 8.59 -9.92
N VAL A 163 6.84 7.86 -9.68
CA VAL A 163 7.63 7.92 -8.44
C VAL A 163 8.65 9.05 -8.61
N GLY A 164 8.20 10.31 -8.51
CA GLY A 164 9.05 11.50 -8.67
C GLY A 164 8.87 12.54 -7.56
N ASP A 165 7.65 12.71 -7.06
CA ASP A 165 7.32 13.64 -5.98
C ASP A 165 6.84 12.86 -4.74
N LEU A 166 7.79 12.38 -3.92
CA LEU A 166 7.47 12.05 -2.53
C LEU A 166 7.73 13.32 -1.71
N PRO A 167 6.70 14.10 -1.34
CA PRO A 167 6.91 15.26 -0.48
C PRO A 167 7.54 14.82 0.85
N GLU A 168 8.53 15.58 1.32
CA GLU A 168 9.21 15.47 2.64
C GLU A 168 8.25 15.30 3.83
N SER A 169 6.96 15.59 3.62
CA SER A 169 5.81 15.35 4.49
C SER A 169 5.68 13.94 5.12
N TYR A 170 6.52 12.97 4.81
CA TYR A 170 6.53 11.67 5.49
C TYR A 170 7.53 11.59 6.66
N GLU A 171 8.55 12.46 6.68
CA GLU A 171 9.63 12.42 7.69
C GLU A 171 9.24 13.10 9.01
N TRP A 172 8.35 14.10 9.00
CA TRP A 172 7.96 14.81 10.22
C TRP A 172 7.25 13.94 11.28
N GLN A 173 6.54 12.87 10.87
CA GLN A 173 5.93 11.92 11.81
C GLN A 173 6.99 11.03 12.49
N ILE A 174 8.10 10.76 11.81
CA ILE A 174 9.20 9.94 12.35
C ILE A 174 9.97 10.73 13.41
N GLY A 175 10.23 12.03 13.18
CA GLY A 175 10.90 12.88 14.17
C GLY A 175 10.21 12.91 15.54
N ARG A 176 8.88 12.76 15.57
CA ARG A 176 8.12 12.65 16.84
C ARG A 176 8.29 11.31 17.55
N LEU A 177 8.61 10.24 16.80
CA LEU A 177 8.71 8.86 17.28
C LEU A 177 10.13 8.40 17.62
N VAL A 178 11.14 9.20 17.30
CA VAL A 178 12.56 8.93 17.65
C VAL A 178 12.96 9.63 18.96
N GLY A 179 12.20 10.65 19.39
CA GLY A 179 12.60 11.52 20.51
C GLY A 179 13.70 12.51 20.08
N PRO A 180 13.98 13.57 20.86
CA PRO A 180 15.13 14.43 20.57
C PRO A 180 16.43 13.65 20.73
N ASP A 181 17.40 13.89 19.86
CA ASP A 181 18.78 13.40 20.01
C ASP A 181 19.29 13.74 21.43
N PRO A 182 20.04 12.86 22.12
CA PRO A 182 20.74 13.27 23.33
C PRO A 182 21.63 14.45 22.97
N ALA A 183 21.47 15.56 23.70
CA ALA A 183 22.25 16.76 23.47
C ALA A 183 23.75 16.40 23.41
N PRO A 184 24.51 16.89 22.41
CA PRO A 184 25.93 16.66 22.37
C PRO A 184 26.55 17.11 23.70
N PRO A 185 27.55 16.39 24.25
CA PRO A 185 28.22 16.81 25.47
C PRO A 185 28.70 18.24 25.28
N GLY A 186 28.19 19.14 26.13
CA GLY A 186 28.51 20.55 26.07
C GLY A 186 30.03 20.73 26.14
N PRO A 187 30.60 21.74 25.46
CA PRO A 187 32.02 22.03 25.55
C PRO A 187 32.30 22.58 26.95
N ASN A 188 32.53 21.68 27.91
CA ASN A 188 33.26 21.83 29.17
C ASN A 188 33.09 20.54 30.01
N ALA A 189 33.97 19.58 29.75
CA ALA A 189 34.36 18.52 30.67
C ALA A 189 35.88 18.34 30.55
#